data_AF-A0A1F4TS99-F1
#
_entry.id   AF-A0A1F4TS99-F1
#
_cell.length_a   1.000
_cell.length_b   1.000
_cell.length_c   1.000
_cell.angle_alpha   90.00
_cell.angle_beta   90.00
_cell.angle_gamma   90.00
#
_symmetry.space_group_name_H-M   'P 1'
#
loop_
_entity.id
_entity.type
_entity.pdbx_description
1 polymer ?
#
loop_
_entity_poly.entity_id
_entity_poly.type
_entity_poly.pdbx_seq_one_letter_code
_entity_poly.pdbx_strand_id
1 'polypeptide(L)'
;MGQEYDRHFEDFRSGDPSVNSKEKGGLLYLNGSFLLDHEDEIINLVNHESHLAETRNPGHKVTNISKADGRITVKISDHNLALHIGKRLEHAYKGQHKFQFATGEKFVEVHWERND
;
A
#
# COMPACT_ATOMS: atom_id res chain seq x y z
N MET A 1 0.77 27.54 5.58
CA MET A 1 1.77 26.76 4.81
C MET A 1 2.36 25.76 5.80
N GLY A 2 2.20 24.46 5.53
CA GLY A 2 2.48 23.37 6.48
C GLY A 2 1.21 22.69 6.95
N GLN A 3 0.79 21.62 6.26
CA GLN A 3 -0.23 20.70 6.78
C GLN A 3 0.51 19.67 7.63
N GLU A 4 0.41 19.88 8.93
CA GLU A 4 0.95 19.05 10.00
C GLU A 4 0.20 17.71 10.02
N TYR A 5 0.88 16.62 9.69
CA TYR A 5 0.39 15.26 9.96
C TYR A 5 0.99 14.79 11.28
N ASP A 6 0.64 15.46 12.37
CA ASP A 6 0.80 14.91 13.72
C ASP A 6 -0.39 13.98 13.99
N ARG A 7 -0.16 12.68 13.80
CA ARG A 7 -0.90 11.65 14.54
C ARG A 7 0.10 10.66 15.10
N HIS A 8 0.58 11.03 16.26
CA HIS A 8 1.19 10.15 17.25
C HIS A 8 0.39 8.84 17.36
N PHE A 9 0.97 7.75 16.86
CA PHE A 9 0.39 6.40 16.89
C PHE A 9 1.02 5.63 18.05
N GLU A 10 0.67 6.01 19.27
CA GLU A 10 0.96 5.20 20.45
C GLU A 10 -0.34 4.63 21.01
N ASP A 11 -0.18 3.50 21.68
CA ASP A 11 -1.17 2.59 22.23
C ASP A 11 -1.79 1.60 21.24
N PHE A 12 -1.46 0.31 21.42
CA PHE A 12 -2.37 -0.85 21.32
C PHE A 12 -1.55 -2.10 21.67
N ARG A 13 -1.28 -2.27 22.97
CA ARG A 13 -0.93 -3.56 23.56
C ARG A 13 -2.22 -4.18 24.07
N SER A 14 -2.73 -5.18 23.35
CA SER A 14 -3.45 -6.35 23.87
C SER A 14 -3.79 -7.25 22.68
N GLY A 15 -3.15 -8.41 22.61
CA GLY A 15 -3.35 -9.41 21.56
C GLY A 15 -4.28 -10.51 22.04
N ASP A 16 -5.24 -10.89 21.20
CA ASP A 16 -5.94 -12.16 21.28
C ASP A 16 -5.31 -13.14 20.26
N PRO A 17 -4.86 -14.34 20.68
CA PRO A 17 -4.13 -15.26 19.80
C PRO A 17 -5.02 -16.15 18.88
N SER A 18 -6.33 -15.90 18.74
CA SER A 18 -7.25 -16.83 18.04
C SER A 18 -7.88 -16.32 16.74
N VAL A 19 -7.52 -15.15 16.21
CA VAL A 19 -8.09 -14.66 14.93
C VAL A 19 -7.07 -14.77 13.79
N ASN A 20 -7.53 -15.27 12.63
CA ASN A 20 -6.78 -15.29 11.39
C ASN A 20 -6.50 -13.82 10.97
N SER A 21 -5.32 -13.33 11.31
CA SER A 21 -4.99 -11.91 11.54
C SER A 21 -4.93 -11.11 10.24
N LYS A 22 -6.08 -10.73 9.68
CA LYS A 22 -6.20 -9.64 8.69
C LYS A 22 -6.36 -8.26 9.36
N GLU A 23 -6.05 -8.14 10.64
CA GLU A 23 -6.38 -6.97 11.46
C GLU A 23 -5.49 -5.74 11.21
N LYS A 24 -4.34 -5.94 10.53
CA LYS A 24 -3.36 -4.89 10.21
C LYS A 24 -2.74 -5.14 8.84
N GLY A 25 -2.66 -4.12 7.99
CA GLY A 25 -1.99 -4.21 6.68
C GLY A 25 -2.57 -3.32 5.61
N GLY A 26 -2.26 -3.63 4.35
CA GLY A 26 -2.90 -2.95 3.24
C GLY A 26 -2.90 -3.75 1.96
N LEU A 27 -3.85 -3.42 1.10
CA LEU A 27 -3.92 -3.91 -0.27
C LEU A 27 -3.80 -2.73 -1.22
N LEU A 28 -3.01 -2.91 -2.26
CA LEU A 28 -2.86 -1.95 -3.35
C LEU A 28 -3.28 -2.64 -4.64
N TYR A 29 -4.31 -2.11 -5.27
CA TYR A 29 -4.85 -2.56 -6.54
C TYR A 29 -4.49 -1.55 -7.61
N LEU A 30 -3.69 -1.97 -8.59
CA LEU A 30 -3.26 -1.17 -9.72
C LEU A 30 -3.98 -1.69 -10.96
N ASN A 31 -4.69 -0.79 -11.66
CA ASN A 31 -5.45 -1.12 -12.85
C ASN A 31 -5.25 -0.09 -13.98
N GLY A 32 -5.58 -0.49 -15.20
CA GLY A 32 -5.66 0.40 -16.37
C GLY A 32 -4.57 0.15 -17.42
N SER A 33 -4.81 0.67 -18.62
CA SER A 33 -3.99 0.43 -19.82
C SER A 33 -2.51 0.79 -19.64
N PHE A 34 -2.23 1.78 -18.78
CA PHE A 34 -0.88 2.26 -18.48
C PHE A 34 0.03 1.16 -17.90
N LEU A 35 -0.53 0.21 -17.17
CA LEU A 35 0.24 -0.91 -16.60
C LEU A 35 0.83 -1.82 -17.67
N LEU A 36 0.23 -1.89 -18.87
CA LEU A 36 0.71 -2.78 -19.92
C LEU A 36 2.12 -2.39 -20.40
N ASP A 37 2.46 -1.10 -20.37
CA ASP A 37 3.78 -0.59 -20.76
C ASP A 37 4.69 -0.34 -19.54
N HIS A 38 4.12 0.05 -18.39
CA HIS A 38 4.88 0.46 -17.20
C HIS A 38 4.82 -0.54 -16.02
N GLU A 39 4.39 -1.78 -16.24
CA GLU A 39 4.29 -2.81 -15.19
C GLU A 39 5.61 -2.96 -14.42
N ASP A 40 6.72 -3.13 -15.14
CA ASP A 40 8.02 -3.43 -14.52
C ASP A 40 8.52 -2.26 -13.67
N GLU A 41 8.35 -1.02 -14.16
CA GLU A 41 8.71 0.19 -13.42
C GLU A 41 7.89 0.35 -12.14
N ILE A 42 6.59 0.09 -12.23
CA ILE A 42 5.67 0.16 -11.09
C ILE A 42 6.04 -0.89 -10.03
N ILE A 43 6.31 -2.13 -10.45
CA ILE A 43 6.75 -3.20 -9.54
C ILE A 43 8.09 -2.84 -8.90
N ASN A 44 9.02 -2.29 -9.68
CA ASN A 44 10.32 -1.88 -9.17
C ASN A 44 10.17 -0.76 -8.12
N LEU A 45 9.30 0.23 -8.35
CA LEU A 45 8.97 1.27 -7.38
C LEU A 45 8.38 0.66 -6.10
N VAL A 46 7.40 -0.23 -6.21
CA VAL A 46 6.77 -0.91 -5.07
C VAL A 46 7.82 -1.66 -4.24
N ASN A 47 8.71 -2.43 -4.89
CA ASN A 47 9.76 -3.17 -4.21
C ASN A 47 10.80 -2.24 -3.57
N HIS A 48 11.18 -1.16 -4.24
CA HIS A 48 12.12 -0.18 -3.69
C HIS A 48 11.57 0.44 -2.41
N GLU A 49 10.32 0.90 -2.42
CA GLU A 49 9.67 1.48 -1.25
C GLU A 49 9.49 0.44 -0.12
N SER A 50 9.17 -0.82 -0.47
CA SER A 50 9.16 -1.92 0.51
C SER A 50 10.52 -2.08 1.17
N HIS A 51 11.59 -2.18 0.39
CA HIS A 51 12.94 -2.39 0.91
C HIS A 51 13.38 -1.23 1.83
N LEU A 52 13.08 0.03 1.45
CA LEU A 52 13.31 1.19 2.32
C LEU A 52 12.49 1.15 3.61
N ALA A 53 11.26 0.63 3.57
CA ALA A 53 10.47 0.45 4.78
C ALA A 53 11.03 -0.66 5.67
N GLU A 54 11.47 -1.77 5.08
CA GLU A 54 12.09 -2.91 5.77
C GLU A 54 13.37 -2.53 6.50
N THR A 55 14.19 -1.64 5.94
CA THR A 55 15.39 -1.13 6.64
C THR A 55 15.09 -0.35 7.91
N ARG A 56 13.89 0.26 8.01
CA ARG A 56 13.45 1.02 9.19
C ARG A 56 12.69 0.15 10.17
N ASN A 57 11.83 -0.72 9.66
CA ASN A 57 11.11 -1.70 10.46
C ASN A 57 10.96 -2.99 9.64
N PRO A 58 11.58 -4.11 10.05
CA PRO A 58 11.52 -5.38 9.30
C PRO A 58 10.10 -5.96 9.18
N GLY A 59 9.14 -5.47 9.96
CA GLY A 59 7.73 -5.81 9.82
C GLY A 59 7.01 -5.11 8.66
N HIS A 60 7.55 -4.01 8.12
CA HIS A 60 6.92 -3.22 7.07
C HIS A 60 7.38 -3.69 5.69
N LYS A 61 6.74 -4.74 5.18
CA LYS A 61 7.09 -5.33 3.89
C LYS A 61 5.91 -5.69 3.02
N VAL A 62 6.16 -5.71 1.71
CA VAL A 62 5.30 -6.38 0.74
C VAL A 62 5.38 -7.89 0.98
N THR A 63 4.23 -8.51 1.18
CA THR A 63 4.10 -9.95 1.44
C THR A 63 3.80 -10.74 0.18
N ASN A 64 3.10 -10.13 -0.77
CA ASN A 64 2.70 -10.78 -2.00
C ASN A 64 2.48 -9.75 -3.10
N ILE A 65 2.95 -10.05 -4.31
CA ILE A 65 2.62 -9.32 -5.54
C ILE A 65 1.99 -10.32 -6.49
N SER A 66 0.77 -10.05 -6.92
CA SER A 66 0.04 -10.89 -7.87
C SER A 66 -0.29 -10.08 -9.12
N LYS A 67 -0.09 -10.68 -10.28
CA LYS A 67 -0.35 -10.07 -11.58
C LYS A 67 -1.35 -10.92 -12.33
N ALA A 68 -2.50 -10.37 -12.66
CA ALA A 68 -3.58 -11.10 -13.30
C ALA A 68 -4.38 -10.15 -14.20
N ASP A 69 -4.60 -10.56 -15.46
CA ASP A 69 -5.50 -9.85 -16.39
C ASP A 69 -5.15 -8.36 -16.61
N GLY A 70 -3.85 -8.03 -16.66
CA GLY A 70 -3.39 -6.64 -16.79
C GLY A 70 -3.58 -5.80 -15.52
N ARG A 71 -3.78 -6.45 -14.36
CA ARG A 71 -3.95 -5.83 -13.06
C ARG A 71 -2.88 -6.33 -12.11
N ILE A 72 -2.43 -5.45 -11.22
CA ILE A 72 -1.44 -5.79 -10.19
C ILE A 72 -2.09 -5.63 -8.83
N THR A 73 -2.01 -6.67 -7.99
CA THR A 73 -2.45 -6.64 -6.61
C THR A 73 -1.25 -6.85 -5.70
N VAL A 74 -0.99 -5.87 -4.83
CA VAL A 74 0.11 -5.90 -3.87
C VAL A 74 -0.46 -5.98 -2.47
N LYS A 75 0.00 -6.97 -1.70
CA LYS A 75 -0.37 -7.17 -0.30
C LYS A 75 0.77 -6.75 0.61
N ILE A 76 0.45 -5.89 1.57
CA ILE A 76 1.44 -5.19 2.39
C ILE A 76 1.10 -5.46 3.86
N SER A 77 2.12 -5.72 4.67
CA SER A 77 1.96 -6.04 6.10
C SER A 77 1.56 -4.82 6.95
N ASP A 78 1.70 -3.62 6.40
CA ASP A 78 1.42 -2.36 7.08
C ASP A 78 0.60 -1.39 6.19
N HIS A 79 -0.41 -0.78 6.79
CA HIS A 79 -1.28 0.20 6.15
C HIS A 79 -0.56 1.51 5.77
N ASN A 80 0.37 1.98 6.59
CA ASN A 80 1.09 3.22 6.28
C ASN A 80 2.00 3.04 5.06
N LEU A 81 2.64 1.88 4.91
CA LEU A 81 3.39 1.53 3.72
C LEU A 81 2.49 1.47 2.47
N ALA A 82 1.30 0.88 2.58
CA ALA A 82 0.34 0.86 1.47
C ALA A 82 -0.09 2.28 1.04
N LEU A 83 -0.40 3.15 2.00
CA LEU A 83 -0.69 4.57 1.75
C LEU A 83 0.50 5.30 1.11
N HIS A 84 1.71 5.03 1.60
CA HIS A 84 2.93 5.66 1.12
C HIS A 84 3.18 5.33 -0.36
N ILE A 85 3.11 4.04 -0.71
CA ILE A 85 3.28 3.57 -2.09
C ILE A 85 2.19 4.15 -2.99
N GLY A 86 0.93 4.16 -2.53
CA GLY A 86 -0.18 4.77 -3.26
C GLY A 86 0.06 6.24 -3.62
N LYS A 87 0.51 7.04 -2.63
CA LYS A 87 0.88 8.45 -2.85
C LYS A 87 2.06 8.58 -3.81
N ARG A 88 3.09 7.74 -3.67
CA ARG A 88 4.27 7.76 -4.56
C ARG A 88 3.88 7.49 -6.01
N LEU A 89 2.98 6.54 -6.26
CA LEU A 89 2.44 6.25 -7.58
C LEU A 89 1.64 7.42 -8.16
N GLU A 90 0.80 8.08 -7.36
CA GLU A 90 0.10 9.30 -7.76
C GLU A 90 1.10 10.40 -8.17
N HIS A 91 2.12 10.64 -7.35
CA HIS A 91 3.13 11.66 -7.62
C HIS A 91 3.99 11.35 -8.85
N ALA A 92 4.37 10.08 -9.07
CA ALA A 92 5.23 9.68 -10.18
C ALA A 92 4.48 9.63 -11.52
N TYR A 93 3.25 9.10 -11.51
CA TYR A 93 2.54 8.74 -12.73
C TYR A 93 1.19 9.45 -12.92
N LYS A 94 0.80 10.40 -12.05
CA LYS A 94 -0.44 11.21 -12.17
C LYS A 94 -1.66 10.36 -12.57
N GLY A 95 -2.09 9.47 -11.68
CA GLY A 95 -3.28 8.63 -11.86
C GLY A 95 -4.42 8.99 -10.90
N GLN A 96 -5.59 8.39 -11.09
CA GLN A 96 -6.68 8.48 -10.12
C GLN A 96 -6.42 7.48 -9.00
N HIS A 97 -6.59 7.92 -7.75
CA HIS A 97 -6.47 7.03 -6.60
C HIS A 97 -7.70 7.12 -5.70
N LYS A 98 -8.01 6.01 -5.02
CA LYS A 98 -9.03 5.94 -3.99
C LYS A 98 -8.51 5.16 -2.80
N PHE A 99 -8.56 5.77 -1.63
CA PHE A 99 -8.25 5.13 -0.36
C PHE A 99 -9.54 4.69 0.33
N GLN A 100 -9.64 3.40 0.64
CA GLN A 100 -10.72 2.82 1.43
C GLN A 100 -10.14 2.29 2.74
N PHE A 101 -10.66 2.78 3.86
CA PHE A 101 -10.24 2.34 5.18
C PHE A 101 -11.29 1.40 5.76
N ALA A 102 -10.84 0.27 6.28
CA ALA A 102 -11.73 -0.61 7.04
C ALA A 102 -12.10 0.08 8.37
N THR A 103 -13.39 0.17 8.68
CA THR A 103 -13.85 0.88 9.88
C THR A 103 -13.46 0.10 11.13
N GLY A 104 -12.62 0.68 11.99
CA GLY A 104 -12.18 0.07 13.24
C GLY A 104 -10.91 -0.79 13.13
N GLU A 105 -10.33 -0.94 11.93
CA GLU A 105 -9.15 -1.78 11.70
C GLU A 105 -7.99 -0.95 11.12
N LYS A 106 -6.74 -1.37 11.40
CA LYS A 106 -5.52 -0.74 10.84
C LYS A 106 -5.25 -1.30 9.45
N PHE A 107 -6.26 -1.24 8.58
CA PHE A 107 -6.25 -1.81 7.25
C PHE A 107 -6.73 -0.81 6.20
N VAL A 108 -6.02 -0.75 5.08
CA VAL A 108 -6.34 0.15 3.98
C VAL A 108 -6.29 -0.55 2.63
N GLU A 109 -7.25 -0.24 1.78
CA GLU A 109 -7.27 -0.60 0.37
C GLU A 109 -7.00 0.64 -0.46
N VAL A 110 -5.96 0.59 -1.26
CA VAL A 110 -5.56 1.64 -2.18
C VAL A 110 -5.87 1.16 -3.58
N HIS A 111 -6.75 1.86 -4.28
CA HIS A 111 -7.01 1.62 -5.68
C HIS A 111 -6.35 2.72 -6.46
N TRP A 112 -5.49 2.38 -7.41
CA TRP A 112 -4.89 3.31 -8.34
C TRP A 112 -5.22 2.85 -9.76
N GLU A 113 -5.67 3.78 -10.58
CA GLU A 113 -5.98 3.52 -11.98
C GLU A 113 -5.50 4.61 -12.91
N ARG A 114 -5.03 4.20 -14.10
CA ARG A 114 -4.70 5.09 -15.20
C ARG A 114 -4.94 4.41 -16.55
N ASN A 115 -5.79 5.03 -17.38
CA ASN A 115 -6.25 4.51 -18.68
C ASN A 115 -5.71 5.31 -19.87
N ASP A 116 -4.51 5.86 -19.75
CA ASP A 116 -3.87 6.72 -20.76
C ASP A 116 -2.94 5.90 -21.67
#